data_AF-A0A667ZQH4-F1
#
_entry.id   AF-A0A667ZQH4-F1
#
_cell.length_a   1.000
_cell.length_b   1.000
_cell.length_c   1.000
_cell.angle_alpha   90.00
_cell.angle_beta   90.00
_cell.angle_gamma   90.00
#
_symmetry.space_group_name_H-M   'P 1'
#
loop_
_entity.id
_entity.type
_entity.pdbx_description
1 polymer ?
#
loop_
_entity_poly.entity_id
_entity_poly.type
_entity_poly.pdbx_seq_one_letter_code
_entity_poly.pdbx_strand_id
1 'polypeptide(L)'
;LIIVVISPQYKQDVEGVGDDEHGLHTKYIHNQIQNEYIQQRCLNFRLVPVLFPTATKKHVPNWLQSTRIYRWPQDVQDLLLRLLREERYIAPRLGRDLTLTVRPL
;
A
#
# COMPACT_ATOMS: atom_id res chain seq x y z
N LEU A 1 -4.25 -2.07 -10.85
CA LEU A 1 -3.62 -2.09 -9.51
C LEU A 1 -3.83 -3.50 -8.97
N ILE A 2 -2.89 -4.04 -8.21
CA ILE A 2 -2.99 -5.38 -7.62
C ILE A 2 -2.91 -5.20 -6.11
N ILE A 3 -3.96 -5.60 -5.41
CA ILE A 3 -4.01 -5.53 -3.95
C ILE A 3 -3.40 -6.82 -3.41
N VAL A 4 -2.37 -6.69 -2.58
CA VAL A 4 -1.76 -7.83 -1.88
C VAL A 4 -2.22 -7.76 -0.44
N VAL A 5 -3.16 -8.62 -0.06
CA VAL A 5 -3.67 -8.68 1.31
C VAL A 5 -2.70 -9.47 2.17
N ILE A 6 -2.16 -8.82 3.20
CA ILE A 6 -1.13 -9.38 4.07
C ILE A 6 -1.78 -9.81 5.38
N SER A 7 -1.80 -11.12 5.59
CA SER A 7 -2.23 -11.79 6.83
C SER A 7 -1.10 -12.68 7.36
N PRO A 8 -1.16 -13.13 8.63
CA PRO A 8 -0.22 -14.13 9.14
C PRO A 8 -0.27 -15.43 8.34
N GLN A 9 -1.47 -15.86 7.92
CA GLN A 9 -1.68 -17.05 7.10
C GLN A 9 -1.04 -16.89 5.72
N TYR A 10 -1.21 -15.74 5.06
CA TYR A 10 -0.56 -15.47 3.78
C TYR A 10 0.95 -15.72 3.87
N LYS A 11 1.63 -15.19 4.90
CA LYS A 11 3.06 -15.43 5.10
C LYS A 11 3.41 -16.91 5.25
N GLN A 12 2.60 -17.65 6.01
CA GLN A 12 2.79 -19.09 6.18
C GLN A 12 2.60 -19.84 4.87
N ASP A 13 1.63 -19.47 4.04
CA ASP A 13 1.38 -20.12 2.76
C ASP A 13 2.54 -19.90 1.77
N VAL A 14 3.19 -18.72 1.82
CA VAL A 14 4.33 -18.45 0.91
C VAL A 14 5.66 -19.01 1.41
N GLU A 15 5.97 -18.83 2.69
CA GLU A 15 7.27 -19.19 3.27
C GLU A 15 7.28 -20.59 3.90
N GLY A 16 6.10 -21.13 4.21
CA GLY A 16 5.95 -22.43 4.86
C GLY A 16 6.27 -23.61 3.94
N VAL A 17 6.32 -24.77 4.59
CA VAL A 17 6.56 -26.09 3.98
C VAL A 17 5.23 -26.84 3.76
N GLY A 18 4.09 -26.16 3.93
CA GLY A 18 2.78 -26.77 3.76
C GLY A 18 2.57 -27.24 2.33
N ASP A 19 2.31 -28.54 2.16
CA ASP A 19 2.03 -29.20 0.87
C ASP A 19 0.54 -29.15 0.51
N ASP A 20 -0.23 -28.28 1.19
CA ASP A 20 -1.64 -28.05 0.86
C ASP A 20 -1.74 -27.33 -0.49
N GLU A 21 -2.67 -27.78 -1.33
CA GLU A 21 -2.89 -27.26 -2.69
C GLU A 21 -3.09 -25.74 -2.69
N HIS A 22 -3.80 -25.23 -1.67
CA HIS A 22 -4.01 -23.80 -1.50
C HIS A 22 -2.71 -23.01 -1.27
N GLY A 23 -1.81 -23.55 -0.45
CA GLY A 23 -0.49 -22.98 -0.19
C GLY A 23 0.37 -22.97 -1.44
N LEU A 24 0.37 -24.08 -2.19
CA LEU A 24 1.10 -24.21 -3.46
C LEU A 24 0.65 -23.18 -4.50
N HIS A 25 -0.66 -22.99 -4.68
CA HIS A 25 -1.21 -21.97 -5.57
C HIS A 25 -0.84 -20.55 -5.13
N THR A 26 -0.95 -20.26 -3.83
CA THR A 26 -0.60 -18.96 -3.25
C THR A 26 0.88 -18.64 -3.47
N LYS A 27 1.76 -19.63 -3.22
CA LYS A 27 3.21 -19.52 -3.42
C LYS A 27 3.57 -19.34 -4.88
N TYR A 28 2.90 -20.03 -5.79
CA TYR A 28 3.11 -19.88 -7.23
C TYR A 28 2.81 -18.43 -7.68
N ILE A 29 1.62 -17.92 -7.35
CA ILE A 29 1.22 -16.55 -7.70
C ILE A 29 2.19 -15.53 -7.08
N HIS A 30 2.59 -15.73 -5.82
CA HIS A 30 3.57 -14.86 -5.17
C HIS A 30 4.91 -14.83 -5.91
N ASN A 31 5.47 -16.00 -6.24
CA ASN A 31 6.75 -16.10 -6.93
C ASN A 31 6.70 -15.46 -8.32
N GLN A 32 5.58 -15.64 -9.04
CA GLN A 32 5.39 -15.03 -10.34
C GLN A 32 5.37 -13.50 -10.24
N ILE A 33 4.63 -12.93 -9.28
CA ILE A 33 4.59 -11.48 -9.07
C ILE A 33 5.95 -10.94 -8.60
N GLN A 34 6.63 -11.66 -7.71
CA GLN A 34 7.96 -11.29 -7.23
C GLN A 34 8.97 -11.23 -8.40
N ASN A 35 8.99 -12.23 -9.26
CA ASN A 35 9.86 -12.27 -10.43
C ASN A 35 9.56 -11.10 -11.37
N GLU A 36 8.29 -10.81 -11.63
CA GLU A 36 7.88 -9.65 -12.43
C GLU A 36 8.35 -8.34 -11.80
N TYR A 37 8.20 -8.18 -10.47
CA TYR A 37 8.65 -7.00 -9.74
C TYR A 37 10.15 -6.77 -9.88
N ILE A 38 10.96 -7.82 -9.75
CA ILE A 38 12.42 -7.78 -9.88
C ILE A 38 12.83 -7.47 -11.32
N GLN A 39 12.19 -8.11 -12.30
CA GLN A 39 12.45 -7.87 -13.73
C GLN A 39 12.14 -6.42 -14.12
N GLN A 40 11.10 -5.83 -13.53
CA GLN A 40 10.73 -4.42 -13.71
C GLN A 40 11.56 -3.45 -12.85
N ARG A 41 12.76 -3.85 -12.40
CA ARG A 41 13.70 -3.03 -11.60
C ARG A 41 13.10 -2.49 -10.31
N CYS A 42 12.14 -3.21 -9.71
CA CYS A 42 11.43 -2.79 -8.51
C CYS A 42 10.62 -1.49 -8.68
N LEU A 43 10.29 -1.10 -9.92
CA LEU A 43 9.51 0.10 -10.25
C LEU A 43 8.02 -0.22 -10.50
N ASN A 44 7.54 -1.38 -10.06
CA ASN A 44 6.16 -1.77 -10.28
C ASN A 44 5.24 -1.13 -9.23
N PHE A 45 4.85 0.13 -9.48
CA PHE A 45 3.95 0.89 -8.62
C PHE A 45 2.51 0.34 -8.60
N ARG A 46 2.19 -0.72 -9.38
CA ARG A 46 0.84 -1.27 -9.43
C ARG A 46 0.48 -2.07 -8.18
N LEU A 47 1.46 -2.51 -7.41
CA LEU A 47 1.28 -3.31 -6.21
C LEU A 47 0.86 -2.42 -5.03
N VAL A 48 -0.18 -2.84 -4.32
CA VAL A 48 -0.75 -2.14 -3.19
C VAL A 48 -0.83 -3.12 -2.02
N PRO A 49 0.19 -3.20 -1.16
CA PRO A 49 0.16 -4.06 0.01
C PRO A 49 -0.77 -3.50 1.08
N VAL A 50 -1.70 -4.32 1.54
CA VAL A 50 -2.69 -3.99 2.57
C VAL A 50 -2.50 -4.92 3.76
N LEU A 51 -2.10 -4.36 4.89
CA LEU A 51 -1.87 -5.07 6.15
C LEU A 51 -3.19 -5.20 6.93
N PHE A 52 -3.64 -6.42 7.15
CA PHE A 52 -4.84 -6.68 7.96
C PHE A 52 -4.60 -6.48 9.46
N PRO A 53 -5.64 -6.26 10.28
CA PRO A 53 -5.51 -6.02 11.72
C PRO A 53 -4.75 -7.12 12.48
N THR A 54 -4.84 -8.37 12.01
CA THR A 54 -4.16 -9.52 12.59
C THR A 54 -2.69 -9.63 12.19
N ALA A 55 -2.23 -8.82 11.24
CA ALA A 55 -0.88 -8.83 10.72
C ALA A 55 -0.05 -7.64 11.21
N THR A 56 1.20 -7.92 11.56
CA THR A 56 2.24 -6.90 11.76
C THR A 56 3.21 -6.84 10.57
N LYS A 57 4.08 -5.83 10.53
CA LYS A 57 5.09 -5.63 9.48
C LYS A 57 5.98 -6.85 9.21
N LYS A 58 6.17 -7.73 10.21
CA LYS A 58 6.94 -8.98 10.04
C LYS A 58 6.31 -9.94 9.03
N HIS A 59 5.01 -9.80 8.75
CA HIS A 59 4.29 -10.64 7.80
C HIS A 59 4.41 -10.14 6.35
N VAL A 60 4.97 -8.95 6.15
CA VAL A 60 5.13 -8.34 4.84
C VAL A 60 6.32 -8.99 4.12
N PRO A 61 6.13 -9.51 2.88
CA PRO A 61 7.24 -10.04 2.09
C PRO A 61 8.37 -9.04 1.91
N ASN A 62 9.61 -9.50 2.02
CA ASN A 62 10.79 -8.63 1.99
C ASN A 62 10.84 -7.72 0.75
N TRP A 63 10.47 -8.25 -0.41
CA TRP A 63 10.47 -7.52 -1.67
C TRP A 63 9.39 -6.42 -1.76
N LEU A 64 8.38 -6.44 -0.87
CA LEU A 64 7.35 -5.42 -0.74
C LEU A 64 7.63 -4.39 0.38
N GLN A 65 8.60 -4.63 1.27
CA GLN A 65 8.80 -3.77 2.44
C GLN A 65 9.21 -2.34 2.10
N SER A 66 9.80 -2.10 0.93
CA SER A 66 10.16 -0.75 0.45
C SER A 66 8.98 0.04 -0.12
N THR A 67 7.83 -0.60 -0.33
CA THR A 67 6.63 0.06 -0.87
C THR A 67 5.76 0.65 0.25
N ARG A 68 4.81 1.53 -0.12
CA ARG A 68 3.84 2.08 0.84
C ARG A 68 2.86 0.99 1.27
N ILE A 69 2.91 0.62 2.55
CA ILE A 69 2.02 -0.36 3.16
C ILE A 69 0.82 0.37 3.76
N TYR A 70 -0.39 -0.06 3.40
CA TYR A 70 -1.64 0.48 3.92
C TYR A 70 -2.17 -0.40 5.04
N ARG A 71 -2.49 0.15 6.20
CA ARG A 71 -3.12 -0.58 7.31
C ARG A 71 -4.62 -0.57 7.15
N TRP A 72 -5.22 -1.75 7.12
CA TRP A 72 -6.67 -1.89 7.15
C TRP A 72 -7.17 -2.00 8.61
N PRO A 73 -8.20 -1.26 9.03
CA PRO A 73 -8.97 -0.24 8.31
C PRO A 73 -8.45 1.21 8.49
N GLN A 74 -7.31 1.42 9.16
CA GLN A 74 -6.87 2.76 9.56
C GLN A 74 -6.56 3.69 8.38
N ASP A 75 -5.99 3.16 7.30
CA ASP A 75 -5.55 3.91 6.13
C ASP A 75 -6.56 3.83 4.96
N VAL A 76 -7.84 3.50 5.23
CA VAL A 76 -8.87 3.30 4.20
C VAL A 76 -9.01 4.48 3.25
N GLN A 77 -8.97 5.72 3.76
CA GLN A 77 -9.08 6.90 2.91
C GLN A 77 -7.91 7.00 1.93
N ASP A 78 -6.67 6.81 2.41
CA ASP A 78 -5.47 6.81 1.57
C ASP A 78 -5.45 5.64 0.59
N LEU A 79 -5.94 4.49 1.01
CA LEU A 79 -6.09 3.30 0.16
C LEU A 79 -7.10 3.56 -0.95
N LEU A 80 -8.26 4.14 -0.64
CA LEU A 80 -9.29 4.48 -1.63
C LEU A 80 -8.76 5.49 -2.65
N LEU A 81 -8.11 6.57 -2.22
CA LEU A 81 -7.47 7.53 -3.12
C LEU A 81 -6.45 6.84 -4.03
N ARG A 82 -5.61 5.95 -3.48
CA ARG A 82 -4.65 5.17 -4.27
C ARG A 82 -5.32 4.29 -5.33
N LEU A 83 -6.44 3.65 -4.97
CA LEU A 83 -7.21 2.78 -5.85
C LEU A 83 -7.92 3.55 -6.97
N LEU A 84 -8.49 4.71 -6.63
CA LEU A 84 -9.13 5.63 -7.57
C LEU A 84 -8.13 6.44 -8.41
N ARG A 85 -6.83 6.37 -8.08
CA ARG A 85 -5.76 7.19 -8.68
C ARG A 85 -6.00 8.69 -8.47
N GLU A 86 -6.57 9.05 -7.33
CA GLU A 86 -6.79 10.41 -6.91
C GLU A 86 -5.72 10.84 -5.90
N GLU A 87 -5.38 12.13 -5.92
CA GLU A 87 -4.47 12.72 -4.93
C GLU A 87 -5.26 13.43 -3.85
N ARG A 88 -4.72 13.47 -2.62
CA ARG A 88 -5.29 14.30 -1.57
C ARG A 88 -5.22 15.77 -1.98
N TYR A 89 -6.35 16.45 -1.99
CA TYR A 89 -6.38 17.89 -2.13
C TYR A 89 -5.66 18.54 -0.93
N ILE A 90 -4.57 19.26 -1.21
CA ILE A 90 -3.86 20.07 -0.22
C ILE A 90 -4.15 21.52 -0.56
N ALA A 91 -4.98 22.17 0.24
CA ALA A 91 -5.23 23.60 0.08
C ALA A 91 -3.90 24.36 0.17
N PRO A 92 -3.62 25.30 -0.74
CA PRO A 92 -2.44 26.14 -0.63
C PRO A 92 -2.51 26.93 0.68
N ARG A 93 -1.34 27.22 1.28
CA ARG A 93 -1.28 28.06 2.47
C ARG A 93 -1.91 29.42 2.13
N LEU A 94 -2.92 29.83 2.90
CA LEU A 94 -3.50 31.16 2.77
C LEU A 94 -2.37 32.20 2.99
N GLY A 95 -2.32 33.20 2.11
CA GLY A 95 -1.41 34.34 2.28
C GLY A 95 -1.74 35.12 3.56
N ARG A 96 -0.83 36.00 3.99
CA ARG A 96 -1.09 36.89 5.14
C ARG A 96 -2.37 37.69 4.89
N ASP A 97 -3.17 37.85 5.94
CA ASP A 97 -4.41 38.62 5.89
C ASP A 97 -4.17 40.02 5.33
N LEU A 98 -5.06 40.48 4.45
CA LEU A 98 -5.03 41.82 3.89
C LEU A 98 -5.48 42.81 4.97
N THR A 99 -4.57 43.67 5.45
CA THR A 99 -4.93 44.76 6.36
C THR A 99 -5.53 45.91 5.54
N LEU A 100 -6.85 46.04 5.58
CA LEU A 100 -7.58 47.12 4.93
C LEU A 100 -7.68 48.32 5.89
N THR A 101 -6.99 49.41 5.58
CA THR A 101 -7.06 50.66 6.37
C THR A 101 -7.96 51.67 5.67
N VAL A 102 -9.13 51.92 6.26
CA VAL A 102 -10.06 52.97 5.81
C VAL A 102 -9.66 54.28 6.49
N ARG A 103 -9.33 55.32 5.70
CA ARG A 103 -9.14 56.68 6.21
C ARG A 103 -10.33 57.55 5.80
N PRO A 104 -11.04 58.20 6.75
CA PRO A 104 -12.05 59.19 6.42
C PRO A 104 -11.41 60.46 5.84
N LEU A 105 -12.14 61.11 4.93
CA LEU A 105 -11.81 62.39 4.28
C LEU A 105 -12.06 63.57 5.22
#